data_AF-A0A158SRM3-F1
#
_entry.id   AF-A0A158SRM3-F1
#
_cell.length_a   1.000
_cell.length_b   1.000
_cell.length_c   1.000
_cell.angle_alpha   90.00
_cell.angle_beta   90.00
_cell.angle_gamma   90.00
#
_symmetry.space_group_name_H-M   'P 1'
#
loop_
_entity.id
_entity.type
_entity.pdbx_description
1 polymer ?
#
loop_
_entity_poly.entity_id
_entity_poly.type
_entity_poly.pdbx_seq_one_letter_code
_entity_poly.pdbx_strand_id
1 'polypeptide(L)'
;MLAEITIDGMVDEEFRHAIEVLLREGQAEQAETWLRSRIAMVSGPGLPLPERFPQLTAADLSITGWEDIAGRLAHLDTLGAPITAIGIDLSDPDHIGLSPEPSGLMPLHVETHYYTDDAWPFSRCDRASLTGGYVGSGSRWTDRFVEVDDTIGIAGIDDLYGTVFALEHRCRPGGDASEQERRAYMLGASFIAVLAHIAIRDTAMREGLPRPMAVLVGSNESYPFVSAPAVAAPSAFVCAPTPQTVPIPGPVAETPAPDYGSFAPAAHQPSPGFEEAFEDPRPLEETAALLELRELADPGADPGMEPEAWELPEVPSHTTGTQLRRRIVTPESIAELEALEKPGLFQRIFRRK
;
A
#
# COMPACT_ATOMS: atom_id res chain seq x y z
N MET A 1 31.71 5.47 11.91
CA MET A 1 30.87 4.34 11.46
C MET A 1 29.93 4.05 12.61
N LEU A 2 28.64 4.36 12.45
CA LEU A 2 27.62 3.94 13.41
C LEU A 2 27.53 2.42 13.32
N ALA A 3 27.45 1.72 14.45
CA ALA A 3 27.22 0.28 14.44
C ALA A 3 25.91 0.02 13.67
N GLU A 4 25.96 -0.90 12.72
CA GLU A 4 24.81 -1.34 11.94
C GLU A 4 23.84 -2.02 12.91
N ILE A 5 22.71 -1.37 13.20
CA ILE A 5 21.69 -1.90 14.11
C ILE A 5 21.03 -3.07 13.39
N THR A 6 21.04 -4.24 14.04
CA THR A 6 20.39 -5.43 13.51
C THR A 6 19.18 -5.82 14.34
N ILE A 7 18.18 -6.37 13.66
CA ILE A 7 17.00 -7.03 14.23
C ILE A 7 17.08 -8.49 13.80
N ASP A 8 17.25 -9.40 14.75
CA ASP A 8 17.46 -10.84 14.51
C ASP A 8 18.56 -11.16 13.49
N GLY A 9 19.64 -10.37 13.53
CA GLY A 9 20.76 -10.53 12.61
C GLY A 9 20.56 -9.95 11.22
N MET A 10 19.38 -9.43 10.90
CA MET A 10 19.14 -8.67 9.67
C MET A 10 19.55 -7.22 9.85
N VAL A 11 20.18 -6.66 8.82
CA VAL A 11 20.41 -5.21 8.74
C VAL A 11 19.10 -4.49 8.44
N ASP A 12 19.07 -3.17 8.61
CA ASP A 12 17.88 -2.35 8.42
C ASP A 12 17.15 -2.61 7.08
N GLU A 13 17.90 -2.60 5.98
CA GLU A 13 17.34 -2.79 4.64
C GLU A 13 16.67 -4.16 4.48
N GLU A 14 17.32 -5.24 4.93
CA GLU A 14 16.78 -6.59 4.91
C GLU A 14 15.52 -6.72 5.78
N PHE A 15 15.54 -6.09 6.96
CA PHE A 15 14.40 -6.06 7.86
C PHE A 15 13.19 -5.37 7.24
N ARG A 16 13.37 -4.16 6.66
CA ARG A 16 12.30 -3.42 5.98
C ARG A 16 11.79 -4.17 4.76
N HIS A 17 12.70 -4.77 3.98
CA HIS A 17 12.32 -5.55 2.80
C HIS A 17 11.50 -6.78 3.15
N ALA A 18 11.84 -7.50 4.23
CA ALA A 18 11.07 -8.65 4.70
C ALA A 18 9.61 -8.28 5.03
N ILE A 19 9.40 -7.14 5.71
CA ILE A 19 8.05 -6.62 5.99
C ILE A 19 7.34 -6.27 4.69
N GLU A 20 8.02 -5.54 3.80
CA GLU A 20 7.43 -5.08 2.56
C GLU A 20 7.00 -6.24 1.65
N VAL A 21 7.78 -7.32 1.57
CA VAL A 21 7.43 -8.54 0.82
C VAL A 21 6.14 -9.14 1.36
N LEU A 22 6.04 -9.36 2.67
CA LEU A 22 4.81 -9.89 3.30
C LEU A 22 3.60 -8.99 3.01
N LEU A 23 3.78 -7.67 3.15
CA LEU A 23 2.73 -6.72 2.83
C LEU A 23 2.34 -6.83 1.36
N ARG A 24 3.27 -6.82 0.40
CA ARG A 24 2.98 -6.93 -1.04
C ARG A 24 2.33 -8.26 -1.43
N GLU A 25 2.65 -9.35 -0.76
CA GLU A 25 2.06 -10.67 -0.97
C GLU A 25 0.68 -10.83 -0.31
N GLY A 26 0.25 -9.86 0.51
CA GLY A 26 -1.05 -9.89 1.18
C GLY A 26 -1.03 -10.70 2.48
N GLN A 27 0.15 -10.86 3.07
CA GLN A 27 0.41 -11.60 4.32
C GLN A 27 0.65 -10.63 5.49
N ALA A 28 -0.14 -9.56 5.58
CA ALA A 28 0.04 -8.50 6.58
C ALA A 28 -0.07 -9.01 8.03
N GLU A 29 -0.95 -9.97 8.28
CA GLU A 29 -1.13 -10.63 9.59
C GLU A 29 0.11 -11.43 10.01
N GLN A 30 0.85 -11.98 9.05
CA GLN A 30 2.12 -12.66 9.34
C GLN A 30 3.18 -11.64 9.74
N ALA A 31 3.27 -10.52 9.03
CA ALA A 31 4.15 -9.41 9.39
C ALA A 31 3.81 -8.86 10.79
N GLU A 32 2.52 -8.71 11.10
CA GLU A 32 2.04 -8.30 12.42
C GLU A 32 2.47 -9.29 13.51
N THR A 33 2.20 -10.58 13.33
CA THR A 33 2.56 -11.64 14.30
C THR A 33 4.06 -11.67 14.55
N TRP A 34 4.84 -11.56 13.48
CA TRP A 34 6.29 -11.54 13.50
C TRP A 34 6.83 -10.30 14.22
N LEU A 35 6.32 -9.10 13.94
CA LEU A 35 6.71 -7.88 14.63
C LEU A 35 6.29 -7.87 16.11
N ARG A 36 5.10 -8.39 16.42
CA ARG A 36 4.54 -8.44 17.78
C ARG A 36 5.44 -9.21 18.75
N SER A 37 5.97 -10.36 18.33
CA SER A 37 6.88 -11.15 19.17
C SER A 37 8.18 -10.40 19.50
N ARG A 38 8.66 -9.57 18.58
CA ARG A 38 9.87 -8.75 18.75
C ARG A 38 9.63 -7.50 19.59
N ILE A 39 8.49 -6.84 19.37
CA ILE A 39 8.04 -5.70 20.15
C ILE A 39 7.92 -6.05 21.64
N ALA A 40 7.45 -7.26 21.96
CA ALA A 40 7.38 -7.73 23.33
C ALA A 40 8.73 -7.71 24.07
N MET A 41 9.86 -7.80 23.36
CA MET A 41 11.21 -7.77 23.95
C MET A 41 11.68 -6.35 24.31
N VAL A 42 11.06 -5.31 23.75
CA VAL A 42 11.43 -3.89 23.93
C VAL A 42 10.31 -3.07 24.59
N SER A 43 9.25 -3.74 25.05
CA SER A 43 8.06 -3.10 25.63
C SER A 43 7.84 -3.51 27.09
N GLY A 44 7.55 -2.55 27.96
CA GLY A 44 7.23 -2.80 29.36
C GLY A 44 7.79 -1.76 30.33
N PRO A 45 7.56 -1.92 31.65
CA PRO A 45 8.06 -0.97 32.65
C PRO A 45 9.59 -0.80 32.58
N GLY A 46 10.03 0.43 32.31
CA GLY A 46 11.45 0.78 32.20
C GLY A 46 12.12 0.39 30.87
N LEU A 47 11.37 -0.12 29.90
CA LEU A 47 11.84 -0.37 28.54
C LEU A 47 11.47 0.80 27.60
N PRO A 48 12.09 0.92 26.42
CA PRO A 48 11.86 2.06 25.54
C PRO A 48 10.43 2.21 25.02
N LEU A 49 9.71 1.09 24.81
CA LEU A 49 8.31 1.12 24.40
C LEU A 49 7.34 0.86 25.59
N PRO A 50 6.18 1.54 25.61
CA PRO A 50 5.11 1.29 26.57
C PRO A 50 4.63 -0.16 26.60
N GLU A 51 4.20 -0.62 27.76
CA GLU A 51 3.65 -1.98 27.97
C GLU A 51 2.46 -2.32 27.07
N ARG A 52 1.74 -1.29 26.56
CA ARG A 52 0.56 -1.41 25.68
C ARG A 52 0.89 -1.83 24.23
N PHE A 53 2.15 -1.66 23.78
CA PHE A 53 2.53 -1.94 22.39
C PHE A 53 2.22 -3.39 21.94
N PRO A 54 2.61 -4.44 22.68
CA PRO A 54 2.38 -5.82 22.27
C PRO A 54 0.90 -6.25 22.27
N GLN A 55 -0.02 -5.48 22.85
CA GLN A 55 -1.46 -5.78 22.85
C GLN A 55 -2.22 -5.01 21.77
N LEU A 56 -1.58 -4.04 21.11
CA LEU A 56 -2.19 -3.24 20.05
C LEU A 56 -2.53 -4.13 18.84
N THR A 57 -3.74 -3.97 18.31
CA THR A 57 -4.23 -4.64 17.11
C THR A 57 -4.71 -3.61 16.09
N ALA A 58 -4.94 -4.03 14.85
CA ALA A 58 -5.46 -3.13 13.82
C ALA A 58 -6.86 -2.56 14.16
N ALA A 59 -7.62 -3.26 15.00
CA ALA A 59 -8.93 -2.81 15.48
C ALA A 59 -8.85 -1.64 16.47
N ASP A 60 -7.68 -1.38 17.05
CA ASP A 60 -7.44 -0.22 17.92
C ASP A 60 -7.19 1.07 17.11
N LEU A 61 -6.99 0.96 15.79
CA LEU A 61 -6.81 2.09 14.88
C LEU A 61 -8.17 2.44 14.25
N SER A 62 -8.62 3.67 14.50
CA SER A 62 -9.83 4.20 13.89
C SER A 62 -9.47 4.95 12.62
N ILE A 63 -9.92 4.43 11.47
CA ILE A 63 -9.85 5.15 10.19
C ILE A 63 -11.02 6.13 10.12
N THR A 64 -10.71 7.39 9.81
CA THR A 64 -11.67 8.51 9.77
C THR A 64 -11.71 9.14 8.37
N GLY A 65 -12.82 9.80 8.01
CA GLY A 65 -13.01 10.46 6.72
C GLY A 65 -13.27 9.50 5.55
N TRP A 66 -13.46 8.20 5.82
CA TRP A 66 -13.74 7.20 4.78
C TRP A 66 -15.06 7.49 4.05
N GLU A 67 -16.04 8.02 4.77
CA GLU A 67 -17.34 8.45 4.27
C GLU A 67 -17.24 9.59 3.24
N ASP A 68 -16.19 10.40 3.31
CA ASP A 68 -16.00 11.58 2.46
C ASP A 68 -15.31 11.25 1.13
N ILE A 69 -14.69 10.05 1.01
CA ILE A 69 -14.00 9.59 -0.20
C ILE A 69 -14.91 9.75 -1.43
N ALA A 70 -16.16 9.30 -1.37
CA ALA A 70 -17.06 9.33 -2.52
C ALA A 70 -17.28 10.76 -3.06
N GLY A 71 -17.47 11.72 -2.15
CA GLY A 71 -17.61 13.14 -2.49
C GLY A 71 -16.31 13.71 -3.06
N ARG A 72 -15.18 13.35 -2.48
CA ARG A 72 -13.86 13.81 -2.94
C ARG A 72 -13.51 13.29 -4.34
N LEU A 73 -13.75 12.01 -4.61
CA LEU A 73 -13.56 11.44 -5.95
C LEU A 73 -14.46 12.12 -6.99
N ALA A 74 -15.72 12.40 -6.66
CA ALA A 74 -16.63 13.08 -7.58
C ALA A 74 -16.19 14.51 -7.91
N HIS A 75 -15.49 15.18 -6.98
CA HIS A 75 -14.90 16.49 -7.21
C HIS A 75 -13.67 16.44 -8.12
N LEU A 76 -12.81 15.43 -7.95
CA LEU A 76 -11.56 15.27 -8.69
C LEU A 76 -11.72 14.58 -10.04
N ASP A 77 -12.79 13.81 -10.23
CA ASP A 77 -13.04 13.07 -11.46
C ASP A 77 -13.13 14.00 -12.67
N THR A 78 -12.42 13.62 -13.73
CA THR A 78 -12.56 14.24 -15.04
C THR A 78 -13.14 13.24 -16.04
N LEU A 79 -13.88 13.74 -17.03
CA LEU A 79 -14.50 12.89 -18.04
C LEU A 79 -13.43 12.12 -18.82
N GLY A 80 -13.42 10.79 -18.68
CA GLY A 80 -12.48 9.90 -19.37
C GLY A 80 -11.19 9.60 -18.59
N ALA A 81 -10.94 10.30 -17.49
CA ALA A 81 -9.84 10.03 -16.56
C ALA A 81 -10.36 10.11 -15.11
N PRO A 82 -11.22 9.16 -14.70
CA PRO A 82 -11.65 9.09 -13.31
C PRO A 82 -10.48 8.71 -12.40
N ILE A 83 -10.58 9.05 -11.13
CA ILE A 83 -9.69 8.50 -10.11
C ILE A 83 -9.96 6.99 -9.97
N THR A 84 -8.90 6.19 -10.05
CA THR A 84 -8.93 4.71 -10.05
C THR A 84 -8.01 4.09 -8.99
N ALA A 85 -7.28 4.90 -8.24
CA ALA A 85 -6.67 4.48 -6.98
C ALA A 85 -6.56 5.63 -5.98
N ILE A 86 -6.50 5.27 -4.70
CA ILE A 86 -6.02 6.14 -3.62
C ILE A 86 -4.78 5.53 -2.98
N GLY A 87 -3.80 6.36 -2.64
CA GLY A 87 -2.70 6.03 -1.75
C GLY A 87 -2.92 6.69 -0.40
N ILE A 88 -2.65 5.97 0.68
CA ILE A 88 -2.68 6.50 2.05
C ILE A 88 -1.28 6.30 2.62
N ASP A 89 -0.54 7.40 2.75
CA ASP A 89 0.86 7.36 3.14
C ASP A 89 1.03 7.89 4.55
N LEU A 90 1.78 7.17 5.38
CA LEU A 90 2.25 7.68 6.67
C LEU A 90 3.38 8.68 6.43
N SER A 91 3.09 9.94 6.71
CA SER A 91 3.92 11.09 6.31
C SER A 91 4.72 11.65 7.48
N ASP A 92 5.81 12.37 7.18
CA ASP A 92 6.65 12.97 8.22
C ASP A 92 5.92 14.20 8.82
N PRO A 93 5.52 14.16 10.10
CA PRO A 93 4.82 15.28 10.73
C PRO A 93 5.67 16.57 10.79
N ASP A 94 6.99 16.49 10.65
CA ASP A 94 7.85 17.67 10.60
C ASP A 94 7.59 18.53 9.34
N HIS A 95 7.13 17.93 8.23
CA HIS A 95 6.81 18.66 6.99
C HIS A 95 5.70 19.70 7.18
N ILE A 96 4.77 19.43 8.10
CA ILE A 96 3.66 20.33 8.43
C ILE A 96 3.85 21.06 9.76
N GLY A 97 5.03 20.91 10.39
CA GLY A 97 5.35 21.52 11.68
C GLY A 97 4.48 20.99 12.82
N LEU A 98 3.96 19.77 12.70
CA LEU A 98 3.22 19.11 13.76
C LEU A 98 4.20 18.71 14.87
N SER A 99 3.80 18.92 16.13
CA SER A 99 4.64 18.58 17.29
C SER A 99 3.79 17.90 18.35
N PRO A 100 4.38 16.99 19.16
CA PRO A 100 3.67 16.37 20.27
C PRO A 100 3.12 17.42 21.24
N GLU A 101 1.97 17.13 21.81
CA GLU A 101 1.43 17.87 22.94
C GLU A 101 2.36 17.77 24.16
N PRO A 102 2.25 18.67 25.16
CA PRO A 102 3.00 18.55 26.41
C PRO A 102 2.78 17.22 27.16
N SER A 103 1.66 16.55 26.89
CA SER A 103 1.30 15.21 27.40
C SER A 103 2.09 14.09 26.72
N GLY A 104 2.78 14.37 25.61
CA GLY A 104 3.43 13.40 24.74
C GLY A 104 2.50 12.79 23.69
N LEU A 105 1.23 13.17 23.66
CA LEU A 105 0.29 12.72 22.63
C LEU A 105 0.64 13.36 21.29
N MET A 106 0.60 12.56 20.23
CA MET A 106 0.83 13.03 18.87
C MET A 106 -0.09 12.30 17.90
N PRO A 107 -0.92 13.00 17.12
CA PRO A 107 -1.73 12.33 16.11
C PRO A 107 -0.83 11.76 15.00
N LEU A 108 -1.19 10.58 14.51
CA LEU A 108 -0.54 10.00 13.34
C LEU A 108 -0.94 10.80 12.11
N HIS A 109 0.02 11.42 11.45
CA HIS A 109 -0.21 12.15 10.21
C HIS A 109 -0.15 11.19 9.01
N VAL A 110 -1.14 11.31 8.13
CA VAL A 110 -1.20 10.58 6.86
C VAL A 110 -1.65 11.51 5.76
N GLU A 111 -1.21 11.23 4.54
CA GLU A 111 -1.64 11.93 3.33
C GLU A 111 -2.42 10.99 2.41
N THR A 112 -3.46 11.53 1.78
CA THR A 112 -4.31 10.84 0.80
C THR A 112 -3.98 11.30 -0.60
N HIS A 113 -3.40 10.41 -1.40
CA HIS A 113 -3.01 10.64 -2.78
C HIS A 113 -4.05 10.07 -3.74
N TYR A 114 -4.43 10.82 -4.78
CA TYR A 114 -5.43 10.39 -5.76
C TYR A 114 -4.81 10.12 -7.13
N TYR A 115 -5.02 8.93 -7.70
CA TYR A 115 -4.42 8.53 -8.97
C TYR A 115 -5.44 8.16 -10.03
N THR A 116 -5.12 8.46 -11.29
CA THR A 116 -5.84 7.94 -12.46
C THR A 116 -5.07 6.80 -13.11
N ASP A 117 -5.71 6.16 -14.09
CA ASP A 117 -5.09 5.11 -14.90
C ASP A 117 -3.89 5.59 -15.75
N ASP A 118 -3.67 6.92 -15.87
CA ASP A 118 -2.53 7.49 -16.59
C ASP A 118 -1.20 7.28 -15.85
N ALA A 119 -1.26 7.21 -14.51
CA ALA A 119 -0.10 6.90 -13.68
C ALA A 119 0.23 5.40 -13.76
N TRP A 120 -0.79 4.56 -13.63
CA TRP A 120 -0.71 3.10 -13.72
C TRP A 120 -2.12 2.55 -13.95
N PRO A 121 -2.34 1.41 -14.65
CA PRO A 121 -3.68 0.90 -14.95
C PRO A 121 -4.41 0.28 -13.73
N PHE A 122 -4.53 1.02 -12.63
CA PHE A 122 -5.07 0.60 -11.35
C PHE A 122 -6.46 -0.02 -11.45
N SER A 123 -7.35 0.53 -12.30
CA SER A 123 -8.73 0.04 -12.45
C SER A 123 -8.82 -1.41 -12.95
N ARG A 124 -7.72 -1.95 -13.51
CA ARG A 124 -7.66 -3.29 -14.12
C ARG A 124 -6.62 -4.20 -13.48
N CYS A 125 -5.77 -3.68 -12.60
CA CYS A 125 -4.71 -4.47 -11.98
C CYS A 125 -5.24 -5.31 -10.81
N ASP A 126 -4.96 -6.61 -10.85
CA ASP A 126 -4.98 -7.44 -9.66
C ASP A 126 -3.76 -7.14 -8.77
N ARG A 127 -3.70 -7.79 -7.60
CA ARG A 127 -2.61 -7.57 -6.63
C ARG A 127 -1.24 -7.83 -7.25
N ALA A 128 -1.07 -8.95 -7.98
CA ALA A 128 0.20 -9.29 -8.62
C ALA A 128 0.63 -8.23 -9.64
N SER A 129 -0.31 -7.70 -10.42
CA SER A 129 -0.05 -6.63 -11.39
C SER A 129 0.30 -5.30 -10.70
N LEU A 130 -0.30 -4.99 -9.55
CA LEU A 130 0.09 -3.83 -8.73
C LEU A 130 1.50 -4.03 -8.18
N THR A 131 1.80 -5.20 -7.61
CA THR A 131 3.12 -5.54 -7.07
C THR A 131 4.21 -5.44 -8.15
N GLY A 132 3.93 -5.85 -9.38
CA GLY A 132 4.86 -5.69 -10.51
C GLY A 132 5.14 -4.23 -10.93
N GLY A 133 4.39 -3.26 -10.40
CA GLY A 133 4.62 -1.83 -10.61
C GLY A 133 5.59 -1.19 -9.61
N TYR A 134 6.00 -1.91 -8.57
CA TYR A 134 7.08 -1.49 -7.67
C TYR A 134 8.43 -1.85 -8.28
N VAL A 135 9.36 -0.90 -8.31
CA VAL A 135 10.67 -1.03 -8.95
C VAL A 135 11.73 -0.42 -8.03
N GLY A 136 12.71 -1.21 -7.61
CA GLY A 136 13.70 -0.79 -6.61
C GLY A 136 13.00 -0.37 -5.31
N SER A 137 13.38 0.80 -4.79
CA SER A 137 12.79 1.41 -3.58
C SER A 137 11.51 2.21 -3.83
N GLY A 138 10.99 2.26 -5.06
CA GLY A 138 9.85 3.12 -5.42
C GLY A 138 8.78 2.40 -6.22
N SER A 139 7.85 3.19 -6.77
CA SER A 139 6.77 2.70 -7.63
C SER A 139 6.72 3.47 -8.94
N ARG A 140 6.13 2.88 -9.97
CA ARG A 140 5.97 3.55 -11.28
C ARG A 140 5.03 4.75 -11.27
N TRP A 141 4.26 4.92 -10.20
CA TRP A 141 3.30 6.01 -10.01
C TRP A 141 3.75 7.03 -8.96
N THR A 142 4.96 6.91 -8.42
CA THR A 142 5.56 7.92 -7.54
C THR A 142 5.51 9.30 -8.21
N ASP A 143 5.03 10.31 -7.47
CA ASP A 143 4.83 11.70 -7.92
C ASP A 143 3.88 11.88 -9.12
N ARG A 144 3.01 10.90 -9.40
CA ARG A 144 2.03 10.93 -10.50
C ARG A 144 0.59 10.99 -10.03
N PHE A 145 0.35 11.46 -8.81
CA PHE A 145 -0.99 11.73 -8.31
C PHE A 145 -1.58 12.99 -8.97
N VAL A 146 -2.90 13.05 -9.01
CA VAL A 146 -3.67 14.22 -9.46
C VAL A 146 -3.73 15.27 -8.37
N GLU A 147 -3.90 14.83 -7.13
CA GLU A 147 -4.05 15.68 -5.94
C GLU A 147 -3.59 14.91 -4.69
N VAL A 148 -3.22 15.65 -3.66
CA VAL A 148 -2.93 15.15 -2.31
C VAL A 148 -3.66 16.00 -1.26
N ASP A 149 -4.22 15.37 -0.23
CA ASP A 149 -4.86 16.05 0.90
C ASP A 149 -4.99 15.15 2.15
N ASP A 150 -5.63 15.67 3.21
CA ASP A 150 -5.84 14.99 4.49
C ASP A 150 -7.23 14.34 4.61
N THR A 151 -7.85 13.86 3.51
CA THR A 151 -9.21 13.29 3.56
C THR A 151 -9.31 12.11 4.52
N ILE A 152 -8.29 11.25 4.57
CA ILE A 152 -8.22 10.13 5.50
C ILE A 152 -7.35 10.47 6.70
N GLY A 153 -7.83 10.13 7.89
CA GLY A 153 -7.06 10.21 9.13
C GLY A 153 -7.03 8.88 9.88
N ILE A 154 -6.02 8.69 10.73
CA ILE A 154 -5.89 7.54 11.62
C ILE A 154 -5.79 8.03 13.07
N ALA A 155 -6.64 7.48 13.94
CA ALA A 155 -6.69 7.85 15.37
C ALA A 155 -6.64 6.63 16.29
N GLY A 156 -6.45 6.86 17.59
CA GLY A 156 -6.55 5.83 18.65
C GLY A 156 -5.22 5.34 19.22
N ILE A 157 -4.11 5.83 18.66
CA ILE A 157 -2.75 5.42 19.00
C ILE A 157 -1.81 6.60 19.30
N ASP A 158 -2.37 7.79 19.56
CA ASP A 158 -1.62 9.05 19.65
C ASP A 158 -0.53 9.01 20.74
N ASP A 159 -0.75 8.27 21.82
CA ASP A 159 0.22 8.02 22.89
C ASP A 159 1.39 7.14 22.42
N LEU A 160 1.09 6.12 21.63
CA LEU A 160 2.07 5.16 21.12
C LEU A 160 2.88 5.77 19.98
N TYR A 161 2.21 6.47 19.07
CA TYR A 161 2.86 7.19 17.98
C TYR A 161 3.75 8.33 18.51
N GLY A 162 3.27 9.12 19.47
CA GLY A 162 4.08 10.15 20.13
C GLY A 162 5.33 9.57 20.81
N THR A 163 5.25 8.36 21.37
CA THR A 163 6.42 7.66 21.92
C THR A 163 7.42 7.27 20.84
N VAL A 164 6.96 6.71 19.72
CA VAL A 164 7.81 6.33 18.58
C VAL A 164 8.47 7.57 17.96
N PHE A 165 7.73 8.65 17.80
CA PHE A 165 8.24 9.93 17.31
C PHE A 165 9.34 10.53 18.20
N ALA A 166 9.16 10.44 19.53
CA ALA A 166 10.19 10.87 20.48
C ALA A 166 11.47 10.01 20.39
N LEU A 167 11.33 8.70 20.14
CA LEU A 167 12.47 7.81 19.92
C LEU A 167 13.17 8.12 18.59
N GLU A 168 12.42 8.35 17.52
CA GLU A 168 12.96 8.76 16.21
C GLU A 168 13.91 9.95 16.35
N HIS A 169 13.45 11.01 17.03
CA HIS A 169 14.22 12.23 17.25
C HIS A 169 15.58 11.98 17.89
N ARG A 170 15.65 11.01 18.81
CA ARG A 170 16.91 10.60 19.45
C ARG A 170 17.76 9.67 18.57
N CYS A 171 17.14 9.00 17.60
CA CYS A 171 17.81 8.14 16.63
C CYS A 171 18.42 8.89 15.45
N ARG A 172 17.96 10.11 15.15
CA ARG A 172 18.46 10.98 14.08
C ARG A 172 19.99 11.19 14.16
N PRO A 173 20.67 11.55 13.04
CA PRO A 173 22.10 11.82 13.04
C PRO A 173 22.51 12.83 14.12
N GLY A 174 23.47 12.45 14.97
CA GLY A 174 23.90 13.27 16.11
C GLY A 174 23.08 13.09 17.40
N GLY A 175 22.01 12.28 17.36
CA GLY A 175 21.22 11.91 18.52
C GLY A 175 21.91 10.91 19.44
N ASP A 176 21.38 10.77 20.66
CA ASP A 176 21.98 10.02 21.77
C ASP A 176 21.31 8.66 22.05
N ALA A 177 20.43 8.19 21.16
CA ALA A 177 19.74 6.92 21.34
C ALA A 177 20.71 5.74 21.45
N SER A 178 20.50 4.94 22.48
CA SER A 178 21.13 3.63 22.68
C SER A 178 20.72 2.64 21.58
N GLU A 179 21.45 1.54 21.46
CA GLU A 179 21.13 0.46 20.53
C GLU A 179 19.73 -0.12 20.77
N GLN A 180 19.32 -0.26 22.04
CA GLN A 180 17.99 -0.76 22.39
C GLN A 180 16.88 0.23 21.99
N GLU A 181 17.11 1.53 22.14
CA GLU A 181 16.16 2.57 21.70
C GLU A 181 16.05 2.65 20.18
N ARG A 182 17.15 2.45 19.45
CA ARG A 182 17.15 2.36 17.98
C ARG A 182 16.34 1.16 17.50
N ARG A 183 16.56 -0.02 18.11
CA ARG A 183 15.74 -1.21 17.83
C ARG A 183 14.25 -0.98 18.15
N ALA A 184 13.97 -0.35 19.28
CA ALA A 184 12.61 -0.02 19.69
C ALA A 184 11.91 0.93 18.71
N TYR A 185 12.60 1.97 18.24
CA TYR A 185 12.10 2.85 17.20
C TYR A 185 11.78 2.08 15.91
N MET A 186 12.74 1.31 15.39
CA MET A 186 12.57 0.52 14.17
C MET A 186 11.38 -0.44 14.28
N LEU A 187 11.29 -1.19 15.37
CA LEU A 187 10.18 -2.13 15.61
C LEU A 187 8.84 -1.40 15.75
N GLY A 188 8.79 -0.34 16.55
CA GLY A 188 7.56 0.41 16.83
C GLY A 188 6.98 1.08 15.57
N ALA A 189 7.82 1.76 14.80
CA ALA A 189 7.41 2.41 13.55
C ALA A 189 6.95 1.38 12.50
N SER A 190 7.69 0.29 12.31
CA SER A 190 7.29 -0.80 11.42
C SER A 190 5.96 -1.43 11.80
N PHE A 191 5.73 -1.64 13.09
CA PHE A 191 4.49 -2.24 13.57
C PHE A 191 3.29 -1.33 13.41
N ILE A 192 3.43 -0.03 13.68
CA ILE A 192 2.37 0.95 13.41
C ILE A 192 2.03 0.96 11.91
N ALA A 193 3.02 0.94 11.02
CA ALA A 193 2.79 0.90 9.57
C ALA A 193 2.04 -0.37 9.12
N VAL A 194 2.41 -1.54 9.66
CA VAL A 194 1.71 -2.80 9.37
C VAL A 194 0.27 -2.79 9.90
N LEU A 195 0.04 -2.31 11.13
CA LEU A 195 -1.31 -2.21 11.68
C LEU A 195 -2.18 -1.20 10.91
N ALA A 196 -1.62 -0.08 10.49
CA ALA A 196 -2.30 0.90 9.65
C ALA A 196 -2.70 0.28 8.30
N HIS A 197 -1.80 -0.48 7.67
CA HIS A 197 -2.11 -1.21 6.44
C HIS A 197 -3.31 -2.16 6.61
N ILE A 198 -3.32 -2.96 7.68
CA ILE A 198 -4.43 -3.87 7.99
C ILE A 198 -5.72 -3.09 8.26
N ALA A 199 -5.67 -2.05 9.09
CA ALA A 199 -6.84 -1.25 9.47
C ALA A 199 -7.49 -0.54 8.26
N ILE A 200 -6.67 -0.01 7.35
CA ILE A 200 -7.12 0.60 6.10
C ILE A 200 -7.75 -0.45 5.18
N ARG A 201 -7.08 -1.59 4.97
CA ARG A 201 -7.62 -2.70 4.17
C ARG A 201 -8.98 -3.16 4.71
N ASP A 202 -9.07 -3.38 6.01
CA ASP A 202 -10.28 -3.89 6.66
C ASP A 202 -11.41 -2.86 6.62
N THR A 203 -11.08 -1.57 6.75
CA THR A 203 -12.06 -0.48 6.56
C THR A 203 -12.55 -0.44 5.12
N ALA A 204 -11.66 -0.54 4.14
CA ALA A 204 -12.06 -0.60 2.73
C ALA A 204 -12.94 -1.81 2.40
N MET A 205 -12.69 -2.96 3.04
CA MET A 205 -13.50 -4.17 2.86
C MET A 205 -14.84 -4.13 3.60
N ARG A 206 -14.89 -3.45 4.74
CA ARG A 206 -16.08 -3.35 5.59
C ARG A 206 -17.04 -2.27 5.11
N GLU A 207 -16.52 -1.05 4.94
CA GLU A 207 -17.32 0.12 4.53
C GLU A 207 -17.54 0.15 3.02
N GLY A 208 -16.60 -0.42 2.26
CA GLY A 208 -16.62 -0.47 0.81
C GLY A 208 -16.02 0.76 0.15
N LEU A 209 -15.82 0.63 -1.16
CA LEU A 209 -15.32 1.66 -2.06
C LEU A 209 -16.46 2.15 -2.97
N PRO A 210 -16.43 3.41 -3.42
CA PRO A 210 -17.49 3.97 -4.28
C PRO A 210 -17.51 3.38 -5.70
N ARG A 211 -16.41 2.73 -6.12
CA ARG A 211 -16.24 2.08 -7.42
C ARG A 211 -15.12 1.04 -7.36
N PRO A 212 -14.95 0.15 -8.35
CA PRO A 212 -13.76 -0.69 -8.46
C PRO A 212 -12.51 0.20 -8.60
N MET A 213 -11.65 0.19 -7.57
CA MET A 213 -10.42 0.98 -7.52
C MET A 213 -9.40 0.31 -6.59
N ALA A 214 -8.13 0.68 -6.74
CA ALA A 214 -7.07 0.21 -5.84
C ALA A 214 -6.92 1.12 -4.62
N VAL A 215 -6.51 0.53 -3.50
CA VAL A 215 -6.07 1.25 -2.30
C VAL A 215 -4.65 0.82 -2.02
N LEU A 216 -3.73 1.78 -1.97
CA LEU A 216 -2.33 1.58 -1.64
C LEU A 216 -2.08 2.16 -0.24
N VAL A 217 -1.20 1.53 0.53
CA VAL A 217 -0.76 2.06 1.82
C VAL A 217 0.74 2.09 1.83
N GLY A 218 1.27 3.27 2.16
CA GLY A 218 2.70 3.56 2.13
C GLY A 218 3.19 4.24 3.40
N SER A 219 4.51 4.39 3.47
CA SER A 219 5.23 5.18 4.47
C SER A 219 6.43 5.80 3.78
N ASN A 220 6.20 6.68 2.79
CA ASN A 220 7.25 7.08 1.86
C ASN A 220 8.15 8.20 2.41
N GLU A 221 7.66 8.98 3.36
CA GLU A 221 8.39 10.11 3.95
C GLU A 221 8.97 9.77 5.33
N SER A 222 8.47 8.71 5.95
CA SER A 222 8.87 8.26 7.27
C SER A 222 9.28 6.79 7.24
N TYR A 223 10.20 6.40 8.12
CA TYR A 223 10.49 5.00 8.33
C TYR A 223 9.18 4.24 8.65
N PRO A 224 8.89 3.07 8.05
CA PRO A 224 9.85 2.12 7.45
C PRO A 224 9.98 2.15 5.93
N PHE A 225 9.52 3.17 5.19
CA PHE A 225 9.67 3.19 3.73
C PHE A 225 9.08 1.96 3.02
N VAL A 226 7.98 1.42 3.55
CA VAL A 226 7.24 0.31 2.93
C VAL A 226 6.07 0.85 2.15
N SER A 227 5.80 0.26 0.99
CA SER A 227 4.58 0.51 0.23
C SER A 227 4.02 -0.76 -0.38
N ALA A 228 2.71 -0.97 -0.21
CA ALA A 228 2.03 -2.16 -0.69
C ALA A 228 0.55 -1.89 -1.02
N PRO A 229 -0.04 -2.65 -1.96
CA PRO A 229 -1.48 -2.58 -2.19
C PRO A 229 -2.23 -3.14 -0.97
N ALA A 230 -3.16 -2.38 -0.40
CA ALA A 230 -4.12 -2.92 0.57
C ALA A 230 -5.27 -3.61 -0.16
N VAL A 231 -5.78 -2.98 -1.23
CA VAL A 231 -6.90 -3.47 -2.04
C VAL A 231 -6.57 -3.35 -3.52
N ALA A 232 -6.85 -4.40 -4.30
CA ALA A 232 -6.81 -4.34 -5.77
C ALA A 232 -8.22 -4.09 -6.32
N ALA A 233 -8.32 -3.41 -7.47
CA ALA A 233 -9.62 -3.06 -8.06
C ALA A 233 -10.54 -4.28 -8.31
N PRO A 234 -10.04 -5.44 -8.81
CA PRO A 234 -10.88 -6.63 -8.99
C PRO A 234 -11.40 -7.24 -7.67
N SER A 235 -10.72 -6.99 -6.56
CA SER A 235 -11.09 -7.50 -5.23
C SER A 235 -11.84 -6.46 -4.38
N ALA A 236 -12.08 -5.26 -4.92
CA ALA A 236 -12.71 -4.18 -4.19
C ALA A 236 -14.16 -4.54 -3.82
N PHE A 237 -14.51 -4.42 -2.54
CA PHE A 237 -15.90 -4.40 -2.12
C PHE A 237 -16.49 -3.04 -2.51
N VAL A 238 -17.45 -3.02 -3.43
CA VAL A 238 -18.05 -1.78 -3.94
C VAL A 238 -19.39 -1.55 -3.26
N CYS A 239 -19.55 -0.40 -2.62
CA CYS A 239 -20.84 0.00 -2.05
C CYS A 239 -21.87 0.11 -3.17
N ALA A 240 -23.10 -0.34 -2.94
CA ALA A 240 -24.19 0.02 -3.83
C ALA A 240 -24.27 1.55 -3.91
N PRO A 241 -24.43 2.14 -5.11
CA PRO A 241 -24.52 3.58 -5.23
C PRO A 241 -25.71 4.06 -4.40
N THR A 242 -25.44 4.79 -3.32
CA THR A 242 -26.49 5.43 -2.54
C THR A 242 -27.17 6.44 -3.46
N PRO A 243 -28.48 6.31 -3.77
CA PRO A 243 -29.16 7.28 -4.60
C PRO A 243 -29.10 8.63 -3.88
N GLN A 244 -28.30 9.55 -4.41
CA GLN A 244 -28.18 10.90 -3.86
C GLN A 244 -29.57 11.56 -3.92
N THR A 245 -30.24 11.59 -2.78
CA THR A 245 -31.45 12.37 -2.54
C THR A 245 -31.05 13.63 -1.79
N VAL A 246 -30.18 14.44 -2.39
CA VAL A 246 -29.94 15.80 -1.91
C VAL A 246 -30.55 16.75 -2.94
N PRO A 247 -31.65 17.46 -2.62
CA PRO A 247 -32.08 18.55 -3.47
C PRO A 247 -30.98 19.61 -3.45
N ILE A 248 -30.53 20.03 -4.64
CA ILE A 248 -29.56 21.11 -4.83
C ILE A 248 -30.02 22.31 -3.99
N PRO A 249 -29.33 22.66 -2.89
CA PRO A 249 -29.62 23.91 -2.21
C PRO A 249 -29.19 25.03 -3.14
N GLY A 250 -30.10 25.99 -3.41
CA GLY A 250 -29.72 27.25 -4.03
C GLY A 250 -28.60 27.94 -3.24
N PRO A 251 -27.91 28.92 -3.82
CA PRO A 251 -26.68 29.48 -3.25
C PRO A 251 -26.93 30.00 -1.84
N VAL A 252 -26.36 29.31 -0.85
CA VAL A 252 -26.34 29.76 0.54
C VAL A 252 -25.11 30.65 0.68
N ALA A 253 -25.33 31.86 1.20
CA ALA A 253 -24.27 32.84 1.41
C ALA A 253 -23.14 32.25 2.26
N GLU A 254 -21.92 32.45 1.78
CA GLU A 254 -20.66 32.04 2.40
C GLU A 254 -20.60 32.49 3.86
N THR A 255 -20.47 31.51 4.76
CA THR A 255 -19.95 31.75 6.11
C THR A 255 -18.46 31.46 6.03
N PRO A 256 -17.57 32.36 6.48
CA PRO A 256 -16.14 32.17 6.25
C PRO A 256 -15.64 30.96 7.03
N ALA A 257 -15.12 29.97 6.30
CA ALA A 257 -14.29 28.92 6.82
C ALA A 257 -12.99 29.52 7.41
N PRO A 258 -12.34 28.87 8.39
CA PRO A 258 -10.99 29.25 8.76
C PRO A 258 -10.08 29.22 7.53
N ASP A 259 -9.38 30.32 7.30
CA ASP A 259 -8.45 30.54 6.19
C ASP A 259 -7.23 29.64 6.36
N TYR A 260 -7.31 28.42 5.83
CA TYR A 260 -6.14 27.61 5.53
C TYR A 260 -5.69 28.00 4.13
N GLY A 261 -4.59 28.75 4.10
CA GLY A 261 -4.09 29.42 2.90
C GLY A 261 -3.98 28.49 1.70
N SER A 262 -4.50 28.98 0.58
CA SER A 262 -4.27 28.47 -0.77
C SER A 262 -2.78 28.19 -0.99
N PHE A 263 -2.40 26.91 -1.06
CA PHE A 263 -1.07 26.53 -1.53
C PHE A 263 -1.03 26.66 -3.05
N ALA A 264 -0.42 27.76 -3.52
CA ALA A 264 0.17 27.79 -4.85
C ALA A 264 1.35 26.80 -4.88
N PRO A 265 1.63 26.14 -6.01
CA PRO A 265 2.70 25.17 -6.09
C PRO A 265 4.02 25.88 -5.78
N ALA A 266 4.64 25.50 -4.65
CA ALA A 266 6.03 25.84 -4.41
C ALA A 266 6.82 25.17 -5.54
N ALA A 267 7.57 25.98 -6.28
CA ALA A 267 8.53 25.48 -7.27
C ALA A 267 9.47 24.50 -6.55
N HIS A 268 9.22 23.21 -6.71
CA HIS A 268 10.08 22.17 -6.20
C HIS A 268 11.44 22.33 -6.85
N GLN A 269 12.44 22.61 -6.02
CA GLN A 269 13.81 22.35 -6.41
C GLN A 269 13.92 20.85 -6.63
N PRO A 270 14.51 20.39 -7.75
CA PRO A 270 14.73 18.97 -7.94
C PRO A 270 15.59 18.47 -6.79
N SER A 271 15.13 17.41 -6.13
CA SER A 271 15.97 16.58 -5.27
C SER A 271 17.26 16.26 -6.04
N PRO A 272 18.45 16.38 -5.43
CA PRO A 272 19.68 16.07 -6.13
C PRO A 272 19.60 14.63 -6.62
N GLY A 273 19.74 14.47 -7.94
CA GLY A 273 19.57 13.21 -8.65
C GLY A 273 20.39 12.11 -8.00
N PHE A 274 19.72 11.04 -7.60
CA PHE A 274 20.36 9.75 -7.50
C PHE A 274 20.74 9.34 -8.92
N GLU A 275 22.03 9.43 -9.24
CA GLU A 275 22.58 8.76 -10.40
C GLU A 275 22.14 7.29 -10.34
N GLU A 276 21.57 6.81 -11.45
CA GLU A 276 21.15 5.43 -11.67
C GLU A 276 22.29 4.46 -11.35
N ALA A 277 22.37 4.00 -10.10
CA ALA A 277 22.99 2.74 -9.79
C ALA A 277 21.98 1.67 -10.22
N PHE A 278 22.16 1.14 -11.43
CA PHE A 278 21.52 -0.11 -11.85
C PHE A 278 21.89 -1.19 -10.84
N GLU A 279 21.02 -1.43 -9.86
CA GLU A 279 21.08 -2.66 -9.08
C GLU A 279 20.65 -3.81 -9.98
N ASP A 280 21.65 -4.61 -10.34
CA ASP A 280 21.52 -5.92 -10.94
C ASP A 280 20.52 -6.76 -10.11
N PRO A 281 19.45 -7.33 -10.69
CA PRO A 281 18.52 -8.19 -9.98
C PRO A 281 19.22 -9.51 -9.64
N ARG A 282 20.07 -9.49 -8.62
CA ARG A 282 20.63 -10.71 -8.05
C ARG A 282 19.48 -11.47 -7.37
N PRO A 283 19.22 -12.74 -7.72
CA PRO A 283 18.40 -13.59 -6.88
C PRO A 283 19.07 -13.64 -5.50
N LEU A 284 18.37 -13.21 -4.46
CA LEU A 284 18.88 -13.30 -3.09
C LEU A 284 18.99 -14.79 -2.71
N GLU A 285 20.13 -15.15 -2.12
CA GLU A 285 20.26 -16.40 -1.39
C GLU A 285 19.24 -16.38 -0.24
N GLU A 286 18.45 -17.46 -0.12
CA GLU A 286 17.43 -17.60 0.92
C GLU A 286 18.09 -17.54 2.30
N THR A 287 17.85 -16.46 3.05
CA THR A 287 18.35 -16.35 4.42
C THR A 287 17.51 -17.22 5.36
N ALA A 288 18.13 -17.75 6.41
CA ALA A 288 17.44 -18.61 7.38
C ALA A 288 16.21 -17.93 8.02
N ALA A 289 16.22 -16.59 8.14
CA ALA A 289 15.08 -15.82 8.65
C ALA A 289 13.94 -15.68 7.62
N LEU A 290 14.24 -15.55 6.32
CA LEU A 290 13.24 -15.63 5.25
C LEU A 290 12.62 -17.03 5.15
N LEU A 291 13.42 -18.07 5.40
CA LEU A 291 12.95 -19.45 5.53
C LEU A 291 12.07 -19.63 6.77
N GLU A 292 12.48 -19.13 7.94
CA GLU A 292 11.68 -19.17 9.17
C GLU A 292 10.35 -18.40 9.01
N LEU A 293 10.36 -17.25 8.34
CA LEU A 293 9.17 -16.49 7.96
C LEU A 293 8.24 -17.29 7.04
N ARG A 294 8.78 -18.02 6.06
CA ARG A 294 8.01 -18.91 5.17
C ARG A 294 7.51 -20.17 5.88
N GLU A 295 8.26 -20.73 6.83
CA GLU A 295 7.85 -21.88 7.62
C GLU A 295 6.69 -21.53 8.57
N LEU A 296 6.65 -20.30 9.09
CA LEU A 296 5.47 -19.77 9.79
C LEU A 296 4.23 -19.62 8.88
N ALA A 297 4.42 -19.51 7.56
CA ALA A 297 3.34 -19.40 6.57
C ALA A 297 2.73 -20.74 6.15
N ASP A 298 3.35 -21.87 6.50
CA ASP A 298 2.92 -23.22 6.11
C ASP A 298 2.71 -24.13 7.34
N PRO A 299 1.49 -24.19 7.93
CA PRO A 299 1.24 -24.91 9.19
C PRO A 299 1.19 -26.46 9.03
N GLY A 300 1.91 -27.03 8.06
CA GLY A 300 1.69 -28.41 7.59
C GLY A 300 2.88 -29.37 7.57
N ALA A 301 4.08 -29.00 8.04
CA ALA A 301 5.23 -29.90 8.02
C ALA A 301 5.60 -30.44 9.41
N ASP A 302 4.96 -31.53 9.82
CA ASP A 302 5.44 -32.38 10.92
C ASP A 302 6.71 -33.13 10.45
N PRO A 303 7.89 -32.96 11.08
CA PRO A 303 9.16 -33.53 10.62
C PRO A 303 9.30 -35.01 11.05
N GLY A 304 8.31 -35.85 10.74
CA GLY A 304 8.22 -37.20 11.29
C GLY A 304 7.60 -38.30 10.43
N MET A 305 7.05 -38.01 9.25
CA MET A 305 6.48 -39.05 8.40
C MET A 305 7.09 -39.01 7.00
N GLU A 306 7.94 -39.99 6.69
CA GLU A 306 8.22 -40.31 5.30
C GLU A 306 6.90 -40.77 4.63
N PRO A 307 6.40 -40.08 3.60
CA PRO A 307 5.25 -40.56 2.88
C PRO A 307 5.71 -41.64 1.89
N GLU A 308 5.28 -42.85 2.19
CA GLU A 308 5.16 -43.97 1.25
C GLU A 308 4.72 -43.47 -0.13
N ALA A 309 5.47 -43.89 -1.16
CA ALA A 309 5.29 -43.49 -2.54
C ALA A 309 3.89 -43.84 -3.07
N TRP A 310 3.01 -42.84 -3.08
CA TRP A 310 1.79 -42.87 -3.90
C TRP A 310 2.15 -42.37 -5.29
N GLU A 311 2.31 -43.29 -6.24
CA GLU A 311 2.38 -42.96 -7.66
C GLU A 311 1.06 -42.28 -8.08
N LEU A 312 1.09 -40.95 -8.19
CA LEU A 312 0.01 -40.19 -8.80
C LEU A 312 0.01 -40.46 -10.32
N PRO A 313 -1.17 -40.66 -10.94
CA PRO A 313 -1.25 -40.79 -12.39
C PRO A 313 -0.78 -39.49 -13.07
N GLU A 314 -0.02 -39.62 -14.16
CA GLU A 314 0.52 -38.49 -14.94
C GLU A 314 -0.58 -37.46 -15.25
N VAL A 315 -0.44 -36.27 -14.65
CA VAL A 315 -1.34 -35.14 -14.88
C VAL A 315 -1.08 -34.62 -16.30
N PRO A 316 -2.11 -34.42 -17.15
CA PRO A 316 -1.89 -33.91 -18.50
C PRO A 316 -1.27 -32.51 -18.43
N SER A 317 -0.19 -32.30 -19.18
CA SER A 317 0.45 -30.99 -19.32
C SER A 317 -0.57 -29.93 -19.72
N HIS A 318 -0.72 -28.93 -18.86
CA HIS A 318 -1.58 -27.76 -19.07
C HIS A 318 -1.07 -27.02 -20.32
N THR A 319 -1.91 -26.96 -21.34
CA THR A 319 -1.64 -26.17 -22.55
C THR A 319 -1.72 -24.70 -22.19
N THR A 320 -0.60 -23.99 -22.25
CA THR A 320 -0.54 -22.57 -21.89
C THR A 320 -1.34 -21.72 -22.89
N GLY A 321 -1.84 -20.55 -22.45
CA GLY A 321 -2.62 -19.63 -23.30
C GLY A 321 -1.90 -19.19 -24.59
N THR A 322 -0.56 -19.27 -24.62
CA THR A 322 0.27 -19.03 -25.80
C THR A 322 0.22 -20.19 -26.80
N GLN A 323 0.12 -21.44 -26.32
CA GLN A 323 -0.06 -22.62 -27.16
C GLN A 323 -1.49 -22.68 -27.74
N LEU A 324 -2.50 -22.22 -26.99
CA LEU A 324 -3.88 -22.03 -27.49
C LEU A 324 -3.93 -20.98 -28.62
N ARG A 325 -3.25 -19.83 -28.47
CA ARG A 325 -3.20 -18.79 -29.53
C ARG A 325 -2.57 -19.28 -30.82
N ARG A 326 -1.55 -20.16 -30.76
CA ARG A 326 -0.94 -20.76 -31.96
C ARG A 326 -1.80 -21.85 -32.62
N ARG A 327 -2.71 -22.47 -31.87
CA ARG A 327 -3.62 -23.52 -32.38
C ARG A 327 -4.89 -22.96 -33.01
N ILE A 328 -5.32 -21.76 -32.59
CA ILE A 328 -6.57 -21.12 -33.02
C ILE A 328 -6.35 -20.20 -34.23
N VAL A 329 -5.15 -19.64 -34.41
CA VAL A 329 -4.84 -18.77 -35.56
C VAL A 329 -4.05 -19.56 -36.60
N THR A 330 -4.76 -20.21 -37.51
CA THR A 330 -4.14 -20.81 -38.71
C THR A 330 -4.19 -19.83 -39.89
N PRO A 331 -3.31 -19.96 -40.89
CA PRO A 331 -3.41 -19.18 -42.12
C PRO A 331 -4.78 -19.31 -42.81
N GLU A 332 -5.47 -20.44 -42.66
CA GLU A 332 -6.84 -20.60 -43.16
C GLU A 332 -7.85 -19.74 -42.40
N SER A 333 -7.72 -19.59 -41.07
CA SER A 333 -8.61 -18.72 -40.27
C SER A 333 -8.47 -17.23 -40.61
N ILE A 334 -7.26 -16.81 -41.02
CA ILE A 334 -6.98 -15.45 -41.47
C ILE A 334 -7.59 -15.24 -42.86
N ALA A 335 -7.47 -16.22 -43.76
CA ALA A 335 -8.09 -16.17 -45.09
C ALA A 335 -9.63 -16.18 -45.04
N GLU A 336 -10.25 -16.87 -44.08
CA GLU A 336 -11.71 -16.83 -43.85
C GLU A 336 -12.20 -15.46 -43.34
N LEU A 337 -11.39 -14.78 -42.51
CA LEU A 337 -11.69 -13.42 -42.04
C LEU A 337 -11.52 -12.37 -43.15
N GLU A 338 -10.53 -12.54 -44.04
CA GLU A 338 -10.34 -11.68 -45.22
C GLU A 338 -11.43 -11.91 -46.28
N ALA A 339 -11.98 -13.13 -46.39
CA ALA A 339 -13.12 -13.42 -47.27
C ALA A 339 -14.46 -12.84 -46.76
N LEU A 340 -14.53 -12.43 -45.49
CA LEU A 340 -15.68 -11.77 -44.86
C LEU A 340 -15.53 -10.24 -44.91
N GLU A 341 -15.26 -9.67 -46.09
CA GLU A 341 -15.38 -8.23 -46.32
C GLU A 341 -16.84 -7.78 -46.08
N LYS A 342 -17.08 -7.15 -44.93
CA LYS A 342 -18.36 -6.47 -44.66
C LYS A 342 -18.50 -5.28 -45.62
N PRO A 343 -19.68 -5.08 -46.25
CA PRO A 343 -19.89 -3.98 -47.18
C PRO A 343 -19.64 -2.65 -46.48
N GLY A 344 -18.76 -1.84 -47.07
CA GLY A 344 -18.33 -0.55 -46.53
C GLY A 344 -19.50 0.41 -46.30
N LEU A 345 -19.29 1.38 -45.42
CA LEU A 345 -20.28 2.36 -44.95
C LEU A 345 -21.11 2.99 -46.09
N PHE A 346 -20.49 3.21 -47.25
CA PHE A 346 -21.15 3.77 -48.45
C PHE A 346 -22.16 2.82 -49.12
N GLN A 347 -21.94 1.49 -49.09
CA GLN A 347 -22.92 0.52 -49.62
C GLN A 347 -24.18 0.40 -48.76
N ARG A 348 -24.11 0.79 -47.47
CA ARG A 348 -25.29 0.83 -46.57
C ARG A 348 -26.17 2.05 -46.79
N ILE A 349 -25.62 3.17 -47.25
CA ILE A 349 -26.36 4.44 -47.42
C ILE A 349 -27.19 4.44 -48.72
N PHE A 350 -26.73 3.80 -49.79
CA PHE A 350 -27.43 3.80 -51.09
C PHE A 350 -28.45 2.67 -51.29
N ARG A 351 -28.76 1.87 -50.26
CA ARG A 351 -29.70 0.73 -50.34
C ARG A 351 -31.09 0.95 -49.74
N ARG A 352 -31.45 2.18 -49.38
CA ARG A 352 -32.84 2.54 -49.06
C ARG A 352 -33.47 3.27 -50.26
N LYS A 353 -34.29 2.55 -51.03
CA LYS A 353 -35.38 3.16 -51.82
C LYS A 353 -36.60 3.26 -50.93
#